data_AF-A0A8J6SV81-F1
#
_entry.id   AF-A0A8J6SV81-F1
#
_cell.length_a   1.000
_cell.length_b   1.000
_cell.length_c   1.000
_cell.angle_alpha   90.00
_cell.angle_beta   90.00
_cell.angle_gamma   90.00
#
_symmetry.space_group_name_H-M   'P 1'
#
loop_
_entity.id
_entity.type
_entity.pdbx_description
1 polymer ?
#
loop_
_entity_poly.entity_id
_entity_poly.type
_entity_poly.pdbx_seq_one_letter_code
_entity_poly.pdbx_strand_id
1 'polypeptide(L)'
;MKKSLLLVTFLASALTARAYADPQELFTHGPGGHYPGGDHGGDHDHGPIIIPIPMPGPGPGHDDGHDHGGSSGDDSYHYPRSGDRVLDQYDRVATVLNVYSNGRAEISLDNVNSTAIVDTNTLAVEVQCNDGVCAGDHVLDNNNRLGNVVDVFSNGKSNVNLANYDTNFIAVNYVLGVGYRCIENLCAGDHVIDRYNRAGFVKDVFDNGAASVDLDNGYNDVIMSFDDLNIRLNCRLKVNCDAHN
;
A
#
# COMPACT_ATOMS: atom_id res chain seq x y z
N MET A 1 5.63 43.57 40.57
CA MET A 1 6.31 43.26 39.30
C MET A 1 7.60 42.50 39.61
N LYS A 2 7.59 41.16 39.56
CA LYS A 2 8.77 40.32 39.82
C LYS A 2 9.19 39.69 38.49
N LYS A 3 10.39 40.05 38.01
CA LYS A 3 11.02 39.46 36.83
C LYS A 3 11.77 38.19 37.28
N SER A 4 11.29 37.02 36.84
CA SER A 4 12.05 35.78 36.92
C SER A 4 13.01 35.71 35.74
N LEU A 5 14.29 35.51 36.06
CA LEU A 5 15.40 35.38 35.14
C LEU A 5 15.52 33.89 34.74
N LEU A 6 15.28 33.57 33.47
CA LEU A 6 15.46 32.23 32.91
C LEU A 6 16.95 32.02 32.59
N LEU A 7 17.57 31.02 33.20
CA LEU A 7 18.92 30.56 32.86
C LEU A 7 18.78 29.29 32.01
N VAL A 8 18.97 29.42 30.68
CA VAL A 8 18.97 28.28 29.75
C VAL A 8 20.43 27.86 29.54
N THR A 9 20.78 26.69 30.04
CA THR A 9 22.10 26.08 29.85
C THR A 9 22.06 25.20 28.60
N PHE A 10 22.81 25.56 27.56
CA PHE A 10 23.04 24.74 26.38
C PHE A 10 24.10 23.66 26.69
N LEU A 11 23.72 22.39 26.63
CA LEU A 11 24.64 21.25 26.66
C LEU A 11 25.00 20.88 25.21
N ALA A 12 26.29 21.02 24.89
CA ALA A 12 26.87 20.67 23.61
C ALA A 12 27.20 19.18 23.53
N SER A 13 26.68 18.57 22.47
CA SER A 13 27.19 17.48 21.61
C SER A 13 28.34 16.58 22.08
N ALA A 14 28.08 15.27 22.02
CA ALA A 14 29.11 14.26 21.72
C ALA A 14 28.55 13.24 20.72
N LEU A 15 28.75 13.48 19.42
CA LEU A 15 28.54 12.46 18.38
C LEU A 15 29.75 11.53 18.37
N THR A 16 29.52 10.25 18.64
CA THR A 16 30.48 9.18 18.41
C THR A 16 30.18 8.55 17.05
N ALA A 17 31.02 8.82 16.06
CA ALA A 17 30.98 8.14 14.77
C ALA A 17 31.57 6.73 14.94
N ARG A 18 30.75 5.70 14.72
CA ARG A 18 31.20 4.31 14.54
C ARG A 18 31.34 4.04 13.04
N ALA A 19 32.57 3.84 12.59
CA ALA A 19 32.86 3.29 11.28
C ALA A 19 32.44 1.81 11.28
N TYR A 20 31.48 1.45 10.43
CA TYR A 20 31.19 0.06 10.10
C TYR A 20 31.97 -0.30 8.83
N ALA A 21 32.80 -1.33 8.94
CA ALA A 21 33.52 -1.92 7.83
C ALA A 21 32.56 -2.80 7.02
N ASP A 22 32.63 -2.65 5.70
CA ASP A 22 31.84 -3.33 4.69
C ASP A 22 32.55 -4.63 4.25
N PRO A 23 31.98 -5.83 4.45
CA PRO A 23 32.51 -7.05 3.86
C PRO A 23 31.93 -7.26 2.45
N GLN A 24 32.78 -7.09 1.45
CA GLN A 24 32.47 -7.51 0.09
C GLN A 24 32.34 -9.03 0.01
N GLU A 25 31.10 -9.53 -0.16
CA GLU A 25 30.86 -10.91 -0.55
C GLU A 25 30.95 -11.07 -2.06
N LEU A 26 31.86 -11.97 -2.41
CA LEU A 26 32.30 -12.37 -3.73
C LEU A 26 31.35 -13.47 -4.23
N PHE A 27 30.33 -13.15 -5.04
CA PHE A 27 29.52 -14.18 -5.69
C PHE A 27 29.94 -14.39 -7.15
N THR A 28 30.50 -15.58 -7.34
CA THR A 28 30.95 -16.18 -8.61
C THR A 28 29.78 -16.54 -9.52
N HIS A 29 29.91 -16.19 -10.80
CA HIS A 29 29.03 -16.63 -11.89
C HIS A 29 29.01 -18.17 -12.04
N GLY A 30 27.82 -18.77 -12.03
CA GLY A 30 27.58 -20.15 -12.47
C GLY A 30 26.97 -20.19 -13.89
N PRO A 31 27.38 -21.10 -14.79
CA PRO A 31 26.85 -21.17 -16.14
C PRO A 31 25.71 -22.19 -16.30
N GLY A 32 24.75 -21.86 -17.17
CA GLY A 32 24.17 -22.80 -18.14
C GLY A 32 23.04 -23.73 -17.66
N GLY A 33 21.80 -23.29 -17.85
CA GLY A 33 20.62 -24.16 -17.89
C GLY A 33 20.05 -24.24 -19.30
N HIS A 34 20.15 -25.42 -19.93
CA HIS A 34 19.46 -25.79 -21.17
C HIS A 34 17.93 -25.86 -20.96
N TYR A 35 17.15 -25.29 -21.87
CA TYR A 35 15.72 -25.57 -22.00
C TYR A 35 15.50 -26.63 -23.10
N PRO A 36 14.92 -27.81 -22.79
CA PRO A 36 14.39 -28.68 -23.83
C PRO A 36 13.00 -28.22 -24.26
N GLY A 37 12.81 -28.11 -25.58
CA GLY A 37 11.51 -27.89 -26.19
C GLY A 37 10.58 -29.09 -26.00
N GLY A 38 9.32 -28.79 -25.72
CA GLY A 38 8.21 -29.74 -25.70
C GLY A 38 7.24 -29.38 -26.81
N ASP A 39 7.40 -30.03 -27.96
CA ASP A 39 6.43 -30.12 -29.04
C ASP A 39 5.46 -31.27 -28.71
N HIS A 40 4.17 -30.97 -28.58
CA HIS A 40 3.13 -32.00 -28.58
C HIS A 40 1.93 -31.52 -29.41
N GLY A 41 1.89 -32.03 -30.64
CA GLY A 41 0.65 -32.16 -31.41
C GLY A 41 -0.29 -33.18 -30.79
N GLY A 42 -1.58 -33.03 -31.07
CA GLY A 42 -2.63 -33.94 -30.64
C GLY A 42 -3.90 -33.67 -31.41
N ASP A 43 -4.21 -34.61 -32.29
CA ASP A 43 -5.24 -34.56 -33.32
C ASP A 43 -6.69 -34.56 -32.82
N HIS A 44 -7.54 -34.02 -33.69
CA HIS A 44 -8.92 -34.40 -34.01
C HIS A 44 -9.60 -35.49 -33.18
N ASP A 45 -10.75 -35.13 -32.59
CA ASP A 45 -11.82 -36.09 -32.37
C ASP A 45 -13.20 -35.52 -32.77
N HIS A 46 -13.89 -36.28 -33.61
CA HIS A 46 -15.20 -35.96 -34.19
C HIS A 46 -16.31 -36.47 -33.27
N GLY A 47 -16.99 -35.55 -32.58
CA GLY A 47 -18.20 -35.84 -31.80
C GLY A 47 -19.48 -35.91 -32.65
N PRO A 48 -20.51 -36.64 -32.18
CA PRO A 48 -21.69 -37.00 -32.96
C PRO A 48 -22.68 -35.86 -33.22
N ILE A 49 -23.41 -36.02 -34.32
CA ILE A 49 -24.48 -35.15 -34.84
C ILE A 49 -25.60 -34.99 -33.79
N ILE A 50 -25.74 -33.79 -33.22
CA ILE A 50 -26.88 -33.41 -32.38
C ILE A 50 -28.01 -32.89 -33.29
N ILE A 51 -29.19 -33.49 -33.15
CA ILE A 51 -30.43 -33.10 -33.82
C ILE A 51 -30.93 -31.78 -33.20
N PRO A 52 -31.19 -30.72 -33.98
CA PRO A 52 -31.64 -29.44 -33.44
C PRO A 52 -33.05 -29.56 -32.86
N ILE A 53 -33.17 -29.36 -31.54
CA ILE A 53 -34.45 -29.10 -30.87
C ILE A 53 -34.80 -27.63 -31.18
N PRO A 54 -36.05 -27.32 -31.61
CA PRO A 54 -36.46 -25.95 -31.86
C PRO A 54 -36.39 -25.12 -30.57
N MET A 55 -35.51 -24.12 -30.57
CA MET A 55 -35.37 -23.17 -29.47
C MET A 55 -36.59 -22.22 -29.43
N PRO A 56 -37.18 -21.94 -28.25
CA PRO A 56 -38.10 -20.84 -28.09
C PRO A 56 -37.40 -19.51 -28.45
N GLY A 57 -38.14 -18.64 -29.12
CA GLY A 57 -37.60 -17.42 -29.73
C GLY A 57 -36.89 -16.48 -28.75
N PRO A 58 -35.98 -15.63 -29.26
CA PRO A 58 -35.24 -14.68 -28.44
C PRO A 58 -36.20 -13.76 -27.69
N GLY A 59 -36.16 -13.85 -26.36
CA GLY A 59 -36.76 -12.86 -25.48
C GLY A 59 -36.09 -11.49 -25.68
N PRO A 60 -36.75 -10.40 -25.25
CA PRO A 60 -36.20 -9.06 -25.33
C PRO A 60 -34.83 -9.04 -24.63
N GLY A 61 -33.80 -8.66 -25.38
CA GLY A 61 -32.42 -8.57 -24.91
C GLY A 61 -32.33 -7.69 -23.67
N HIS A 62 -31.84 -8.28 -22.59
CA HIS A 62 -31.31 -7.52 -21.47
C HIS A 62 -29.88 -7.17 -21.85
N ASP A 63 -29.60 -5.87 -22.01
CA ASP A 63 -28.25 -5.34 -22.09
C ASP A 63 -27.57 -5.57 -20.73
N ASP A 64 -26.99 -6.75 -20.55
CA ASP A 64 -25.99 -6.98 -19.51
C ASP A 64 -24.69 -6.31 -19.96
N GLY A 65 -24.69 -4.98 -19.91
CA GLY A 65 -23.51 -4.13 -20.04
C GLY A 65 -22.59 -4.35 -18.83
N HIS A 66 -21.98 -5.52 -18.74
CA HIS A 66 -20.77 -5.74 -17.96
C HIS A 66 -19.59 -5.48 -18.87
N ASP A 67 -19.34 -4.18 -19.06
CA ASP A 67 -18.07 -3.69 -19.57
C ASP A 67 -17.03 -4.01 -18.50
N HIS A 68 -16.38 -5.16 -18.62
CA HIS A 68 -15.13 -5.44 -17.95
C HIS A 68 -14.10 -4.50 -18.55
N GLY A 69 -14.07 -3.27 -18.03
CA GLY A 69 -13.00 -2.31 -18.22
C GLY A 69 -11.71 -2.89 -17.64
N GLY A 70 -11.10 -3.79 -18.40
CA GLY A 70 -9.70 -4.15 -18.27
C GLY A 70 -8.89 -2.90 -18.53
N SER A 71 -8.59 -2.15 -17.46
CA SER A 71 -7.54 -1.14 -17.45
C SER A 71 -6.20 -1.85 -17.55
N SER A 72 -5.93 -2.43 -18.70
CA SER A 72 -4.64 -2.97 -19.08
C SER A 72 -3.70 -1.80 -19.33
N GLY A 73 -2.99 -1.40 -18.27
CA GLY A 73 -1.57 -1.06 -18.34
C GLY A 73 -1.10 -0.07 -19.40
N ASP A 74 -1.83 1.02 -19.63
CA ASP A 74 -1.15 2.20 -20.13
C ASP A 74 -0.43 2.80 -18.92
N ASP A 75 0.86 2.48 -18.80
CA ASP A 75 1.88 3.23 -18.03
C ASP A 75 2.02 4.65 -18.64
N SER A 76 0.88 5.34 -18.71
CA SER A 76 0.74 6.69 -19.21
C SER A 76 1.38 7.58 -18.17
N TYR A 77 2.71 7.73 -18.30
CA TYR A 77 3.50 8.77 -17.67
C TYR A 77 2.66 10.04 -17.59
N HIS A 78 2.11 10.31 -16.41
CA HIS A 78 1.25 11.45 -16.20
C HIS A 78 2.14 12.68 -16.24
N TYR A 79 2.18 13.31 -17.41
CA TYR A 79 2.90 14.57 -17.57
C TYR A 79 2.17 15.65 -16.74
N PRO A 80 2.86 16.41 -15.86
CA PRO A 80 2.21 17.39 -15.02
C PRO A 80 1.47 18.46 -15.83
N ARG A 81 0.27 18.83 -15.39
CA ARG A 81 -0.58 19.90 -15.96
C ARG A 81 -0.87 20.96 -14.91
N SER A 82 -1.26 22.15 -15.35
CA SER A 82 -1.73 23.21 -14.44
C SER A 82 -2.90 22.70 -13.60
N GLY A 83 -2.83 22.91 -12.29
CA GLY A 83 -3.77 22.41 -11.30
C GLY A 83 -3.41 21.05 -10.70
N ASP A 84 -2.51 20.28 -11.31
CA ASP A 84 -2.10 18.99 -10.75
C ASP A 84 -1.31 19.20 -9.44
N ARG A 85 -1.55 18.33 -8.47
CA ARG A 85 -0.74 18.25 -7.25
C ARG A 85 0.45 17.34 -7.52
N VAL A 86 1.63 17.75 -7.06
CA VAL A 86 2.91 17.09 -7.37
C VAL A 86 3.82 17.02 -6.17
N LEU A 87 4.73 16.05 -6.17
CA LEU A 87 5.88 15.95 -5.29
C LEU A 87 7.14 16.34 -6.05
N ASP A 88 7.92 17.27 -5.51
CA ASP A 88 9.20 17.64 -6.12
C ASP A 88 10.37 16.75 -5.66
N GLN A 89 11.53 16.94 -6.27
CA GLN A 89 12.77 16.21 -5.94
C GLN A 89 13.28 16.38 -4.50
N TYR A 90 12.71 17.31 -3.73
CA TYR A 90 13.04 17.57 -2.32
C TYR A 90 11.94 17.06 -1.38
N ASP A 91 11.04 16.21 -1.89
CA ASP A 91 9.90 15.66 -1.16
C ASP A 91 8.98 16.73 -0.58
N ARG A 92 8.72 17.79 -1.37
CA ARG A 92 7.75 18.84 -1.02
C ARG A 92 6.53 18.75 -1.91
N VAL A 93 5.35 18.78 -1.30
CA VAL A 93 4.08 18.86 -2.02
C VAL A 93 3.89 20.27 -2.59
N ALA A 94 3.44 20.32 -3.83
CA ALA A 94 3.14 21.55 -4.52
C ALA A 94 1.93 21.40 -5.43
N THR A 95 1.37 22.52 -5.86
CA THR A 95 0.40 22.60 -6.96
C THR A 95 1.07 23.21 -8.17
N VAL A 96 0.91 22.62 -9.36
CA VAL A 96 1.41 23.17 -10.61
C VAL A 96 0.57 24.38 -11.00
N LEU A 97 1.20 25.55 -11.14
CA LEU A 97 0.55 26.78 -11.59
C LEU A 97 0.56 26.87 -13.12
N ASN A 98 1.74 26.72 -13.72
CA ASN A 98 1.94 26.86 -15.16
C ASN A 98 2.91 25.80 -15.68
N VAL A 99 2.72 25.35 -16.92
CA VAL A 99 3.66 24.47 -17.62
C VAL A 99 4.12 25.15 -18.91
N TYR A 100 5.44 25.25 -19.07
CA TYR A 100 6.06 25.95 -20.19
C TYR A 100 6.52 24.97 -21.27
N SER A 101 6.59 25.44 -22.52
CA SER A 101 6.98 24.63 -23.68
C SER A 101 8.43 24.13 -23.65
N ASN A 102 9.27 24.66 -22.77
CA ASN A 102 10.64 24.22 -22.56
C ASN A 102 10.79 23.10 -21.51
N GLY A 103 9.69 22.44 -21.13
CA GLY A 103 9.70 21.34 -20.17
C GLY A 103 9.85 21.77 -18.71
N ARG A 104 9.62 23.06 -18.40
CA ARG A 104 9.63 23.57 -17.03
C ARG A 104 8.22 23.84 -16.52
N ALA A 105 8.02 23.76 -15.21
CA ALA A 105 6.77 24.10 -14.56
C ALA A 105 7.01 25.13 -13.45
N GLU A 106 6.10 26.09 -13.32
CA GLU A 106 5.97 26.93 -12.14
C GLU A 106 5.05 26.20 -11.15
N ILE A 107 5.53 25.99 -9.93
CA ILE A 107 4.80 25.29 -8.86
C ILE A 107 4.63 26.21 -7.64
N SER A 108 3.56 26.03 -6.87
CA SER A 108 3.31 26.67 -5.59
C SER A 108 3.45 25.66 -4.46
N LEU A 109 4.35 25.90 -3.50
CA LEU A 109 4.62 24.98 -2.39
C LEU A 109 3.60 25.17 -1.26
N ASP A 110 2.92 24.07 -0.86
CA ASP A 110 1.76 24.09 0.04
C ASP A 110 2.06 24.76 1.41
N ASN A 111 3.29 24.67 1.90
CA ASN A 111 3.67 25.11 3.26
C ASN A 111 4.48 26.41 3.34
N VAL A 112 4.83 27.03 2.20
CA VAL A 112 5.81 28.13 2.19
C VAL A 112 5.28 29.38 1.46
N ASN A 113 4.05 29.37 0.93
CA ASN A 113 3.49 30.47 0.11
C ASN A 113 4.51 31.01 -0.90
N SER A 114 5.33 30.12 -1.45
CA SER A 114 6.42 30.46 -2.37
C SER A 114 6.26 29.65 -3.64
N THR A 115 6.66 30.26 -4.75
CA THR A 115 6.69 29.61 -6.05
C THR A 115 8.10 29.24 -6.44
N ALA A 116 8.22 28.20 -7.26
CA ALA A 116 9.49 27.76 -7.83
C ALA A 116 9.30 27.36 -9.29
N ILE A 117 10.34 27.53 -10.11
CA ILE A 117 10.35 27.04 -11.48
C ILE A 117 11.28 25.83 -11.56
N VAL A 118 10.71 24.64 -11.76
CA VAL A 118 11.41 23.36 -11.76
C VAL A 118 11.30 22.66 -13.12
N ASP A 119 12.08 21.60 -13.32
CA ASP A 119 11.96 20.74 -14.49
C ASP A 119 10.76 19.80 -14.29
N THR A 120 9.93 19.62 -15.33
CA THR A 120 8.76 18.73 -15.25
C THR A 120 9.14 17.27 -15.04
N ASN A 121 10.34 16.85 -15.46
CA ASN A 121 10.82 15.48 -15.29
C ASN A 121 11.21 15.16 -13.84
N THR A 122 11.31 16.15 -12.95
CA THR A 122 11.62 15.96 -11.53
C THR A 122 10.38 16.02 -10.64
N LEU A 123 9.20 16.17 -11.25
CA LEU A 123 7.91 16.17 -10.57
C LEU A 123 7.26 14.79 -10.66
N ALA A 124 6.72 14.32 -9.55
CA ALA A 124 5.84 13.16 -9.51
C ALA A 124 4.41 13.63 -9.29
N VAL A 125 3.48 13.23 -10.15
CA VAL A 125 2.07 13.66 -10.07
C VAL A 125 1.34 12.82 -9.02
N GLU A 126 0.45 13.44 -8.26
CA GLU A 126 -0.45 12.75 -7.34
C GLU A 126 -1.35 11.79 -8.12
N VAL A 127 -1.45 10.55 -7.65
CA VAL A 127 -2.27 9.48 -8.21
C VAL A 127 -3.12 8.87 -7.11
N GLN A 128 -4.22 8.22 -7.48
CA GLN A 128 -5.10 7.57 -6.49
C GLN A 128 -4.41 6.38 -5.81
N CYS A 129 -3.68 5.58 -6.59
CA CYS A 129 -3.01 4.38 -6.15
C CYS A 129 -1.70 4.17 -6.92
N ASN A 130 -0.71 3.55 -6.27
CA ASN A 130 0.55 3.13 -6.87
C ASN A 130 1.01 1.84 -6.18
N ASP A 131 1.34 0.81 -6.96
CA ASP A 131 1.81 -0.49 -6.46
C ASP A 131 0.95 -1.10 -5.33
N GLY A 132 -0.37 -1.00 -5.46
CA GLY A 132 -1.33 -1.55 -4.49
C GLY A 132 -1.55 -0.71 -3.24
N VAL A 133 -0.87 0.44 -3.10
CA VAL A 133 -1.09 1.41 -2.02
C VAL A 133 -1.90 2.60 -2.55
N CYS A 134 -3.02 2.89 -1.93
CA CYS A 134 -3.95 3.94 -2.31
C CYS A 134 -4.05 5.05 -1.24
N ALA A 135 -4.41 6.27 -1.67
CA ALA A 135 -4.76 7.33 -0.75
C ALA A 135 -5.97 6.93 0.10
N GLY A 136 -5.85 7.11 1.42
CA GLY A 136 -6.82 6.67 2.42
C GLY A 136 -6.55 5.31 3.04
N ASP A 137 -5.62 4.51 2.51
CA ASP A 137 -5.31 3.20 3.05
C ASP A 137 -4.69 3.30 4.45
N HIS A 138 -5.05 2.36 5.31
CA HIS A 138 -4.33 2.09 6.55
C HIS A 138 -3.08 1.29 6.20
N VAL A 139 -1.92 1.65 6.74
CA VAL A 139 -0.65 0.99 6.43
C VAL A 139 0.16 0.70 7.69
N LEU A 140 0.94 -0.36 7.61
CA LEU A 140 1.95 -0.72 8.59
C LEU A 140 3.33 -0.52 7.95
N ASP A 141 4.18 0.31 8.56
CA ASP A 141 5.54 0.54 8.05
C ASP A 141 6.54 -0.52 8.52
N ASN A 142 7.77 -0.44 8.02
CA ASN A 142 8.88 -1.32 8.40
C ASN A 142 9.35 -1.25 9.86
N ASN A 143 8.85 -0.30 10.64
CA ASN A 143 9.09 -0.20 12.07
C ASN A 143 7.86 -0.58 12.90
N ASN A 144 6.89 -1.29 12.29
CA ASN A 144 5.62 -1.67 12.89
C ASN A 144 4.82 -0.48 13.41
N ARG A 145 4.88 0.66 12.73
CA ARG A 145 4.10 1.86 13.03
C ARG A 145 2.89 1.91 12.12
N LEU A 146 1.73 2.17 12.73
CA LEU A 146 0.49 2.39 12.02
C LEU A 146 0.45 3.80 11.42
N GLY A 147 -0.13 3.93 10.25
CA GLY A 147 -0.43 5.21 9.65
C GLY A 147 -1.54 5.13 8.62
N ASN A 148 -1.89 6.31 8.10
CA ASN A 148 -2.84 6.45 7.00
C ASN A 148 -2.15 7.14 5.84
N VAL A 149 -2.32 6.59 4.64
CA VAL A 149 -1.84 7.19 3.41
C VAL A 149 -2.67 8.43 3.12
N VAL A 150 -2.01 9.59 3.02
CA VAL A 150 -2.66 10.87 2.71
C VAL A 150 -2.64 11.11 1.21
N ASP A 151 -1.46 11.04 0.61
CA ASP A 151 -1.22 11.29 -0.81
C ASP A 151 -0.33 10.17 -1.38
N VAL A 152 -0.55 9.78 -2.64
CA VAL A 152 0.30 8.83 -3.37
C VAL A 152 0.81 9.49 -4.63
N PHE A 153 2.08 9.32 -4.97
CA PHE A 153 2.71 9.96 -6.12
C PHE A 153 3.24 8.94 -7.12
N SER A 154 3.27 9.34 -8.39
CA SER A 154 3.63 8.48 -9.53
C SER A 154 5.06 7.93 -9.50
N ASN A 155 5.93 8.44 -8.60
CA ASN A 155 7.29 7.94 -8.39
C ASN A 155 7.37 6.85 -7.30
N GLY A 156 6.23 6.30 -6.88
CA GLY A 156 6.16 5.28 -5.84
C GLY A 156 6.47 5.81 -4.45
N LYS A 157 6.32 7.12 -4.21
CA LYS A 157 6.34 7.70 -2.86
C LYS A 157 4.92 8.01 -2.40
N SER A 158 4.71 7.88 -1.10
CA SER A 158 3.45 8.22 -0.45
C SER A 158 3.70 9.11 0.75
N ASN A 159 2.84 10.12 0.92
CA ASN A 159 2.77 10.92 2.14
C ASN A 159 1.93 10.16 3.17
N VAL A 160 2.52 9.75 4.29
CA VAL A 160 1.83 8.95 5.31
C VAL A 160 1.79 9.71 6.62
N ASN A 161 0.59 9.77 7.20
CA ASN A 161 0.39 10.25 8.56
C ASN A 161 0.59 9.08 9.53
N LEU A 162 1.79 8.98 10.10
CA LEU A 162 2.15 7.95 11.07
C LEU A 162 1.73 8.36 12.47
N ALA A 163 1.23 7.41 13.26
CA ALA A 163 0.84 7.67 14.64
C ALA A 163 2.03 8.23 15.44
N ASN A 164 1.83 9.38 16.09
CA ASN A 164 2.80 10.10 16.94
C ASN A 164 4.00 10.75 16.22
N TYR A 165 3.94 10.89 14.89
CA TYR A 165 4.95 11.62 14.11
C TYR A 165 4.27 12.62 13.17
N ASP A 166 4.97 13.72 12.87
CA ASP A 166 4.58 14.58 11.74
C ASP A 166 4.67 13.76 10.44
N THR A 167 3.85 14.13 9.45
CA THR A 167 3.75 13.46 8.15
C THR A 167 5.12 13.14 7.55
N ASN A 168 5.32 11.89 7.11
CA ASN A 168 6.56 11.46 6.47
C ASN A 168 6.29 10.93 5.08
N PHE A 169 7.16 11.30 4.13
CA PHE A 169 7.23 10.63 2.84
C PHE A 169 7.96 9.30 3.02
N ILE A 170 7.28 8.21 2.68
CA ILE A 170 7.86 6.88 2.61
C ILE A 170 7.72 6.38 1.18
N ALA A 171 8.74 5.68 0.67
CA ALA A 171 8.55 4.98 -0.58
C ALA A 171 7.65 3.75 -0.34
N VAL A 172 6.83 3.39 -1.34
CA VAL A 172 5.82 2.33 -1.24
C VAL A 172 6.45 1.00 -0.83
N ASN A 173 7.69 0.73 -1.25
CA ASN A 173 8.44 -0.46 -0.84
C ASN A 173 8.84 -0.51 0.65
N TYR A 174 8.62 0.57 1.42
CA TYR A 174 8.78 0.60 2.88
C TYR A 174 7.46 0.38 3.64
N VAL A 175 6.33 0.29 2.93
CA VAL A 175 5.07 -0.21 3.48
C VAL A 175 5.21 -1.72 3.62
N LEU A 176 5.15 -2.22 4.85
CA LEU A 176 5.18 -3.65 5.12
C LEU A 176 3.85 -4.32 4.88
N GLY A 177 2.75 -3.60 5.06
CA GLY A 177 1.44 -4.15 4.75
C GLY A 177 0.35 -3.08 4.61
N VAL A 178 -0.60 -3.38 3.74
CA VAL A 178 -1.80 -2.57 3.48
C VAL A 178 -2.96 -3.15 4.28
N GLY A 179 -3.73 -2.26 4.91
CA GLY A 179 -4.84 -2.59 5.79
C GLY A 179 -6.08 -3.00 5.01
N TYR A 180 -6.71 -4.08 5.45
CA TYR A 180 -7.96 -4.61 4.93
C TYR A 180 -9.00 -4.67 6.03
N ARG A 181 -10.27 -4.77 5.62
CA ARG A 181 -11.37 -5.04 6.57
C ARG A 181 -11.29 -6.45 7.16
N CYS A 182 -10.96 -7.41 6.31
CA CYS A 182 -10.87 -8.83 6.66
C CYS A 182 -9.84 -9.51 5.77
N ILE A 183 -9.07 -10.43 6.34
CA ILE A 183 -8.21 -11.36 5.63
C ILE A 183 -8.52 -12.75 6.17
N GLU A 184 -8.88 -13.66 5.26
CA GLU A 184 -9.35 -15.00 5.59
C GLU A 184 -10.52 -14.97 6.60
N ASN A 185 -10.29 -15.46 7.82
CA ASN A 185 -11.27 -15.53 8.90
C ASN A 185 -11.10 -14.43 9.95
N LEU A 186 -10.10 -13.54 9.81
CA LEU A 186 -9.79 -12.47 10.74
C LEU A 186 -10.27 -11.12 10.17
N CYS A 187 -11.14 -10.45 10.91
CA CYS A 187 -11.69 -9.15 10.56
C CYS A 187 -11.41 -8.10 11.63
N ALA A 188 -11.34 -6.83 11.21
CA ALA A 188 -11.46 -5.70 12.13
C ALA A 188 -12.77 -5.81 12.94
N GLY A 189 -12.66 -5.65 14.26
CA GLY A 189 -13.72 -5.82 15.25
C GLY A 189 -13.82 -7.22 15.84
N ASP A 190 -13.09 -8.22 15.32
CA ASP A 190 -13.12 -9.56 15.88
C ASP A 190 -12.48 -9.60 17.26
N HIS A 191 -13.08 -10.40 18.15
CA HIS A 191 -12.53 -10.67 19.47
C HIS A 191 -11.54 -11.83 19.39
N VAL A 192 -10.30 -11.58 19.81
CA VAL A 192 -9.18 -12.51 19.73
C VAL A 192 -8.56 -12.76 21.10
N ILE A 193 -7.81 -13.86 21.21
CA ILE A 193 -6.94 -14.14 22.34
C ILE A 193 -5.55 -14.44 21.79
N ASP A 194 -4.53 -13.80 22.35
CA ASP A 194 -3.15 -14.05 21.95
C ASP A 194 -2.56 -15.31 22.61
N ARG A 195 -1.32 -15.70 22.22
CA ARG A 195 -0.61 -16.83 22.84
C ARG A 195 -0.36 -16.73 24.35
N TYR A 196 -0.53 -15.55 24.94
CA TYR A 196 -0.38 -15.30 26.38
C TYR A 196 -1.72 -15.29 27.12
N ASN A 197 -2.80 -15.72 26.47
CA ASN A 197 -4.17 -15.69 26.98
C ASN A 197 -4.69 -14.27 27.30
N ARG A 198 -4.17 -13.25 26.60
CA ARG A 198 -4.69 -11.88 26.69
C ARG A 198 -5.76 -11.70 25.62
N ALA A 199 -6.95 -11.33 26.07
CA ALA A 199 -8.07 -11.02 25.21
C ALA A 199 -7.97 -9.58 24.67
N GLY A 200 -8.56 -9.37 23.50
CA GLY A 200 -8.67 -8.05 22.87
C GLY A 200 -9.51 -8.06 21.61
N PHE A 201 -9.51 -6.94 20.90
CA PHE A 201 -10.22 -6.74 19.65
C PHE A 201 -9.25 -6.36 18.54
N VAL A 202 -9.41 -6.98 17.38
CA VAL A 202 -8.68 -6.61 16.18
C VAL A 202 -9.15 -5.23 15.73
N LYS A 203 -8.22 -4.32 15.48
CA LYS A 203 -8.50 -2.98 14.96
C LYS A 203 -8.32 -2.94 13.44
N ASP A 204 -7.19 -3.46 12.97
CA ASP A 204 -6.81 -3.51 11.55
C ASP A 204 -6.14 -4.85 11.24
N VAL A 205 -6.30 -5.35 10.01
CA VAL A 205 -5.60 -6.54 9.49
C VAL A 205 -4.80 -6.16 8.25
N PHE A 206 -3.58 -6.67 8.11
CA PHE A 206 -2.65 -6.31 7.04
C PHE A 206 -2.34 -7.53 6.16
N ASP A 207 -2.16 -7.31 4.86
CA ASP A 207 -1.84 -8.34 3.85
C ASP A 207 -0.53 -9.10 4.10
N ASN A 208 0.35 -8.56 4.93
CA ASN A 208 1.56 -9.23 5.39
C ASN A 208 1.35 -10.22 6.55
N GLY A 209 0.10 -10.51 6.92
CA GLY A 209 -0.23 -11.43 8.01
C GLY A 209 -0.05 -10.83 9.40
N ALA A 210 0.00 -9.50 9.52
CA ALA A 210 -0.03 -8.79 10.80
C ALA A 210 -1.43 -8.23 11.08
N ALA A 211 -1.75 -8.04 12.36
CA ALA A 211 -2.94 -7.35 12.82
C ALA A 211 -2.57 -6.34 13.92
N SER A 212 -3.28 -5.21 13.95
CA SER A 212 -3.29 -4.30 15.11
C SER A 212 -4.41 -4.74 16.05
N VAL A 213 -4.10 -4.88 17.34
CA VAL A 213 -5.04 -5.36 18.36
C VAL A 213 -5.06 -4.42 19.56
N ASP A 214 -6.26 -4.05 20.00
CA ASP A 214 -6.49 -3.38 21.28
C ASP A 214 -6.76 -4.47 22.34
N LEU A 215 -5.84 -4.61 23.30
CA LEU A 215 -5.95 -5.60 24.37
C LEU A 215 -6.78 -5.07 25.54
N ASP A 216 -7.59 -5.95 26.14
CA ASP A 216 -8.48 -5.63 27.26
C ASP A 216 -7.76 -5.11 28.51
N ASN A 217 -6.45 -5.38 28.61
CA ASN A 217 -5.58 -4.89 29.69
C ASN A 217 -5.07 -3.45 29.46
N GLY A 218 -5.58 -2.75 28.44
CA GLY A 218 -5.33 -1.33 28.19
C GLY A 218 -4.14 -1.02 27.27
N TYR A 219 -3.52 -2.04 26.66
CA TYR A 219 -2.52 -1.85 25.62
C TYR A 219 -3.23 -1.72 24.28
N ASN A 220 -3.12 -0.55 23.66
CA ASN A 220 -3.74 -0.27 22.37
C ASN A 220 -2.72 -0.41 21.24
N ASP A 221 -3.21 -0.69 20.03
CA ASP A 221 -2.40 -0.75 18.79
C ASP A 221 -1.22 -1.74 18.86
N VAL A 222 -1.43 -2.90 19.49
CA VAL A 222 -0.39 -3.93 19.56
C VAL A 222 -0.35 -4.69 18.24
N ILE A 223 0.78 -4.61 17.54
CA ILE A 223 1.01 -5.35 16.29
C ILE A 223 1.35 -6.80 16.61
N MET A 224 0.58 -7.73 16.07
CA MET A 224 0.73 -9.18 16.25
C MET A 224 0.66 -9.91 14.91
N SER A 225 1.37 -11.04 14.79
CA SER A 225 1.18 -11.95 13.66
C SER A 225 -0.14 -12.71 13.80
N PHE A 226 -0.77 -13.07 12.68
CA PHE A 226 -1.96 -13.94 12.68
C PHE A 226 -1.72 -15.26 13.41
N ASP A 227 -0.50 -15.82 13.33
CA ASP A 227 -0.13 -17.07 14.00
C ASP A 227 -0.17 -16.96 15.54
N ASP A 228 -0.05 -15.75 16.08
CA ASP A 228 -0.11 -15.48 17.51
C ASP A 228 -1.55 -15.21 18.00
N LEU A 229 -2.54 -15.15 17.09
CA LEU A 229 -3.93 -14.81 17.38
C LEU A 229 -4.86 -16.01 17.22
N ASN A 230 -5.66 -16.26 18.25
CA ASN A 230 -6.76 -17.21 18.19
C ASN A 230 -8.09 -16.45 18.10
N ILE A 231 -8.83 -16.68 17.03
CA ILE A 231 -10.15 -16.08 16.82
C ILE A 231 -11.17 -16.82 17.67
N ARG A 232 -11.98 -16.06 18.40
CA ARG A 232 -13.16 -16.65 19.03
C ARG A 232 -14.13 -17.09 17.94
N LEU A 233 -14.25 -18.39 17.73
CA LEU A 233 -15.29 -18.99 16.88
C LEU A 233 -16.67 -18.73 17.49
N ASN A 234 -17.22 -17.54 17.23
CA ASN A 234 -18.62 -17.26 17.48
C ASN A 234 -19.43 -17.87 16.34
N CYS A 235 -19.68 -19.18 16.42
CA CYS A 235 -20.59 -19.92 15.55
C CYS A 235 -22.04 -19.44 15.76
N ARG A 236 -22.35 -18.20 15.37
CA ARG A 236 -23.71 -17.69 15.46
C ARG A 236 -24.29 -17.23 14.14
N LEU A 237 -23.52 -16.76 13.15
CA LEU A 237 -24.02 -16.47 11.79
C LEU A 237 -22.88 -16.37 10.75
N LYS A 238 -22.43 -17.51 10.22
CA LYS A 238 -22.12 -17.74 8.79
C LYS A 238 -22.40 -19.23 8.55
N VAL A 239 -23.28 -19.55 7.63
CA VAL A 239 -23.89 -20.88 7.41
C VAL A 239 -22.90 -21.85 6.74
N ASN A 240 -21.66 -21.94 7.23
CA ASN A 240 -20.68 -22.96 6.83
C ASN A 240 -19.49 -22.95 7.80
N CYS A 241 -19.74 -23.26 9.07
CA CYS A 241 -18.68 -23.71 9.98
C CYS A 241 -18.51 -25.24 9.96
N ASP A 242 -19.13 -25.93 9.00
CA ASP A 242 -19.03 -27.38 8.86
C ASP A 242 -18.59 -27.77 7.44
N ALA A 243 -17.72 -28.78 7.42
CA ALA A 243 -17.22 -29.54 6.27
C ALA A 243 -16.00 -28.97 5.53
N HIS A 244 -14.80 -29.25 6.05
CA HIS A 244 -13.86 -30.13 5.38
C HIS A 244 -12.80 -30.68 6.35
N ASN A 245 -13.00 -31.97 6.70
CA ASN A 245 -12.10 -33.01 7.24
C ASN A 245 -11.12 -32.68 8.38
#